data_AF-A0A1L6I3R2-F1
#
_entry.id   AF-A0A1L6I3R2-F1
#
_cell.length_a   1.000
_cell.length_b   1.000
_cell.length_c   1.000
_cell.angle_alpha   90.00
_cell.angle_beta   90.00
_cell.angle_gamma   90.00
#
_symmetry.space_group_name_H-M   'P 1'
#
loop_
_entity.id
_entity.type
_entity.pdbx_description
1 polymer ?
#
loop_
_entity_poly.entity_id
_entity_poly.type
_entity_poly.pdbx_seq_one_letter_code
_entity_poly.pdbx_strand_id
1 'polypeptide(L)'
;MHSVGFVVFPGFYMMGFAAVTAFELANLVLGESAYEVSVVSETGGLIAAASGIRIDSEPFGDAVFDTVMFASGVETDLCSPALTAFVKHALKTSRRVAAPCTGAFVLAESGVLDGRRATTHWRFAGDLQRRFPEVAVDEDQIFVVDGSIWTSAGMAATIDMALAMIEKDHGKDVSRTVARKLVVYHRRAGGQSQFSALLELEPKSDRIQKAIDYAVAHLRNALSVEELAEVASLSPRQFSRAFTAETGESPAKAVERLRVEAARLMLEQGRHSMDVIANEVGFFDRDRMRRAFVRTLGEPPQSVRRTGRENRAVPEPEDDGGTPSPDQV
;
A
#
# COMPACT_ATOMS: atom_id res chain seq x y z
N MET A 1 -10.62 -23.84 -3.51
CA MET A 1 -11.31 -22.75 -4.21
C MET A 1 -11.77 -21.72 -3.19
N HIS A 2 -11.32 -20.48 -3.34
CA HIS A 2 -11.63 -19.33 -2.49
C HIS A 2 -12.70 -18.48 -3.18
N SER A 3 -13.91 -18.42 -2.62
CA SER A 3 -14.95 -17.52 -3.11
C SER A 3 -14.72 -16.09 -2.62
N VAL A 4 -14.80 -15.13 -3.52
CA VAL A 4 -14.56 -13.70 -3.26
C VAL A 4 -15.80 -12.90 -3.61
N GLY A 5 -16.44 -12.32 -2.59
CA GLY A 5 -17.52 -11.35 -2.79
C GLY A 5 -16.92 -9.96 -2.96
N PHE A 6 -16.89 -9.44 -4.19
CA PHE A 6 -16.38 -8.11 -4.49
C PHE A 6 -17.52 -7.08 -4.44
N VAL A 7 -17.57 -6.30 -3.36
CA VAL A 7 -18.66 -5.37 -3.06
C VAL A 7 -18.47 -4.06 -3.82
N VAL A 8 -19.44 -3.71 -4.67
CA VAL A 8 -19.49 -2.41 -5.37
C VAL A 8 -20.70 -1.60 -4.93
N PHE A 9 -20.57 -0.28 -5.02
CA PHE A 9 -21.60 0.71 -4.70
C PHE A 9 -21.49 1.89 -5.66
N PRO A 10 -22.55 2.69 -5.88
CA PRO A 10 -22.50 3.81 -6.82
C PRO A 10 -21.29 4.73 -6.61
N GLY A 11 -20.60 5.10 -7.69
CA GLY A 11 -19.43 5.97 -7.61
C GLY A 11 -18.14 5.26 -7.16
N PHE A 12 -18.09 3.93 -7.19
CA PHE A 12 -16.85 3.19 -6.95
C PHE A 12 -15.77 3.47 -8.02
N TYR A 13 -14.51 3.29 -7.66
CA TYR A 13 -13.36 3.37 -8.57
C TYR A 13 -13.04 1.99 -9.16
N MET A 14 -12.88 1.93 -10.48
CA MET A 14 -12.51 0.71 -11.22
C MET A 14 -11.17 0.11 -10.78
N MET A 15 -10.26 0.92 -10.23
CA MET A 15 -8.94 0.45 -9.80
C MET A 15 -8.99 -0.68 -8.77
N GLY A 16 -10.08 -0.79 -7.99
CA GLY A 16 -10.29 -1.92 -7.07
C GLY A 16 -10.28 -3.29 -7.78
N PHE A 17 -10.73 -3.34 -9.04
CA PHE A 17 -10.74 -4.56 -9.85
C PHE A 17 -9.34 -5.05 -10.25
N ALA A 18 -8.28 -4.27 -10.02
CA ALA A 18 -6.92 -4.76 -10.20
C ALA A 18 -6.60 -5.96 -9.28
N ALA A 19 -7.24 -6.05 -8.10
CA ALA A 19 -7.17 -7.25 -7.26
C ALA A 19 -7.84 -8.46 -7.91
N VAL A 20 -8.97 -8.26 -8.60
CA VAL A 20 -9.66 -9.33 -9.36
C VAL A 20 -8.71 -9.89 -10.42
N THR A 21 -8.02 -9.04 -11.17
CA THR A 21 -7.01 -9.47 -12.14
C THR A 21 -5.86 -10.25 -11.48
N ALA A 22 -5.43 -9.89 -10.26
CA ALA A 22 -4.42 -10.66 -9.52
C ALA A 22 -4.91 -12.08 -9.18
N PHE A 23 -6.16 -12.23 -8.74
CA PHE A 23 -6.78 -13.53 -8.47
C PHE A 23 -6.96 -14.37 -9.76
N GLU A 24 -7.38 -13.75 -10.86
CA GLU A 24 -7.46 -14.41 -12.18
C GLU A 24 -6.09 -14.97 -12.62
N LEU A 25 -5.02 -14.19 -12.43
CA LEU A 25 -3.67 -14.63 -12.75
C LEU A 25 -3.18 -15.73 -11.81
N ALA A 26 -3.63 -15.76 -10.55
CA ALA A 26 -3.33 -16.87 -9.64
C ALA A 26 -3.94 -18.18 -10.17
N ASN A 27 -5.19 -18.14 -10.64
CA ASN A 27 -5.82 -19.30 -11.29
C ASN A 27 -5.01 -19.79 -12.48
N LEU A 28 -4.56 -18.87 -13.35
CA LEU A 28 -3.72 -19.19 -14.50
C LEU A 28 -2.38 -19.81 -14.09
N VAL A 29 -1.76 -19.34 -13.01
CA VAL A 29 -0.49 -19.86 -12.51
C VAL A 29 -0.65 -21.27 -11.92
N LEU A 30 -1.75 -21.52 -11.22
CA LEU A 30 -2.05 -22.80 -10.58
C LEU A 30 -2.62 -23.84 -11.56
N GLY A 31 -3.21 -23.40 -12.67
CA GLY A 31 -3.87 -24.29 -13.64
C GLY A 31 -5.24 -24.79 -13.18
N GLU A 32 -5.84 -24.14 -12.17
CA GLU A 32 -7.15 -24.47 -11.58
C GLU A 32 -7.92 -23.22 -11.14
N SER A 33 -9.22 -23.36 -10.90
CA SER A 33 -10.07 -22.30 -10.35
C SER A 33 -9.82 -22.12 -8.84
N ALA A 34 -8.66 -21.58 -8.49
CA ALA A 34 -8.27 -21.33 -7.10
C ALA A 34 -9.09 -20.19 -6.44
N TYR A 35 -9.46 -19.18 -7.21
CA TYR A 35 -10.34 -18.06 -6.83
C TYR A 35 -11.54 -17.96 -7.76
N GLU A 36 -12.71 -17.66 -7.17
CA GLU A 36 -13.93 -17.35 -7.90
C GLU A 36 -14.47 -16.02 -7.37
N VAL A 37 -14.68 -15.04 -8.26
CA VAL A 37 -15.09 -13.68 -7.87
C VAL A 37 -16.52 -13.42 -8.31
N SER A 38 -17.38 -13.10 -7.34
CA SER A 38 -18.76 -12.63 -7.56
C SER A 38 -18.84 -11.15 -7.22
N VAL A 39 -19.38 -10.34 -8.12
CA VAL A 39 -19.62 -8.91 -7.85
C VAL A 39 -20.97 -8.77 -7.15
N VAL A 40 -20.97 -8.15 -5.96
CA VAL A 40 -22.18 -7.97 -5.16
C VAL A 40 -22.42 -6.49 -4.86
N SER A 41 -23.68 -6.10 -4.75
CA SER A 41 -24.07 -4.75 -4.34
C SER A 41 -25.37 -4.79 -3.53
N GLU A 42 -25.74 -3.66 -2.92
CA GLU A 42 -26.95 -3.61 -2.09
C GLU A 42 -28.22 -4.00 -2.88
N THR A 43 -28.35 -3.51 -4.11
CA THR A 43 -29.56 -3.70 -4.93
C THR A 43 -29.40 -4.75 -6.03
N GLY A 44 -28.17 -5.15 -6.33
CA GLY A 44 -27.86 -5.89 -7.56
C GLY A 44 -28.04 -5.04 -8.83
N GLY A 45 -27.86 -5.68 -9.98
CA GLY A 45 -27.94 -5.08 -11.30
C GLY A 45 -26.73 -4.20 -11.65
N LEU A 46 -26.93 -3.29 -12.61
CA LEU A 46 -25.87 -2.43 -13.15
C LEU A 46 -25.53 -1.28 -12.20
N ILE A 47 -24.36 -1.35 -11.57
CA ILE A 47 -23.81 -0.32 -10.68
C ILE A 47 -22.80 0.55 -11.43
N ALA A 48 -23.01 1.86 -11.39
CA ALA A 48 -22.14 2.82 -12.07
C ALA A 48 -20.88 3.13 -11.24
N ALA A 49 -19.71 2.94 -11.84
CA ALA A 49 -18.45 3.46 -11.36
C ALA A 49 -18.38 4.98 -11.53
N ALA A 50 -17.45 5.64 -10.83
CA ALA A 50 -17.16 7.07 -10.99
C ALA A 50 -16.77 7.45 -12.44
N SER A 51 -16.21 6.51 -13.21
CA SER A 51 -15.91 6.73 -14.64
C SER A 51 -17.13 6.66 -15.56
N GLY A 52 -18.30 6.30 -15.05
CA GLY A 52 -19.53 6.06 -15.83
C GLY A 52 -19.65 4.65 -16.41
N ILE A 53 -18.61 3.82 -16.32
CA ILE A 53 -18.67 2.39 -16.66
C ILE A 53 -19.63 1.70 -15.67
N ARG A 54 -20.45 0.79 -16.17
CA ARG A 54 -21.39 0.02 -15.33
C ARG A 54 -20.93 -1.43 -15.23
N ILE A 55 -20.97 -1.97 -14.01
CA ILE A 55 -20.67 -3.37 -13.71
C ILE A 55 -21.94 -4.03 -13.20
N ASP A 56 -22.25 -5.21 -13.73
CA ASP A 56 -23.36 -6.02 -13.27
C ASP A 56 -23.03 -6.69 -11.94
N SER A 57 -24.04 -6.83 -11.07
CA SER A 57 -23.84 -7.32 -9.71
C SER A 57 -25.05 -8.09 -9.19
N GLU A 58 -24.80 -9.01 -8.28
CA GLU A 58 -25.85 -9.70 -7.53
C GLU A 58 -26.23 -8.86 -6.30
N PRO A 59 -27.52 -8.86 -5.89
CA PRO A 59 -27.93 -8.20 -4.66
C PRO A 59 -27.32 -8.91 -3.45
N PHE A 60 -27.20 -8.19 -2.33
CA PHE A 60 -26.87 -8.83 -1.05
C PHE A 60 -27.87 -9.95 -0.75
N GLY A 61 -27.35 -11.09 -0.30
CA GLY A 61 -28.12 -12.27 0.03
C GLY A 61 -27.39 -13.14 1.04
N ASP A 62 -27.83 -14.40 1.17
CA ASP A 62 -27.28 -15.34 2.16
C ASP A 62 -25.99 -16.04 1.69
N ALA A 63 -25.43 -15.63 0.54
CA ALA A 63 -24.19 -16.19 0.03
C ALA A 63 -23.02 -15.91 0.99
N VAL A 64 -22.29 -16.97 1.36
CA VAL A 64 -21.10 -16.87 2.20
C VAL A 64 -19.86 -16.91 1.34
N PHE A 65 -19.03 -15.89 1.47
CA PHE A 65 -17.75 -15.80 0.77
C PHE A 65 -16.59 -16.11 1.71
N ASP A 66 -15.54 -16.76 1.21
CA ASP A 66 -14.28 -16.91 1.95
C ASP A 66 -13.63 -15.55 2.20
N THR A 67 -13.65 -14.68 1.19
CA THR A 67 -13.15 -13.30 1.25
C THR A 67 -14.25 -12.32 0.82
N VAL A 68 -14.54 -11.30 1.63
CA VAL A 68 -15.35 -10.16 1.19
C VAL A 68 -14.44 -8.98 0.99
N MET A 69 -14.44 -8.40 -0.22
CA MET A 69 -13.58 -7.28 -0.58
C MET A 69 -14.42 -6.10 -1.06
N PHE A 70 -14.31 -4.97 -0.38
CA PHE A 70 -15.00 -3.75 -0.77
C PHE A 70 -14.23 -3.03 -1.87
N ALA A 71 -14.96 -2.40 -2.79
CA ALA A 71 -14.40 -1.36 -3.63
C ALA A 71 -14.13 -0.09 -2.80
N SER A 72 -13.31 0.80 -3.35
CA SER A 72 -13.21 2.19 -2.91
C SER A 72 -14.06 3.07 -3.80
N GLY A 73 -14.57 4.20 -3.33
CA GLY A 73 -15.27 5.18 -4.16
C GLY A 73 -14.96 6.64 -3.81
N VAL A 74 -15.67 7.53 -4.50
CA VAL A 74 -15.52 8.99 -4.36
C VAL A 74 -15.95 9.48 -2.98
N GLU A 75 -17.02 8.90 -2.46
CA GLU A 75 -17.62 9.29 -1.18
C GLU A 75 -17.04 8.48 -0.02
N THR A 76 -17.07 9.06 1.18
CA THR A 76 -16.62 8.45 2.44
C THR A 76 -17.76 8.26 3.44
N ASP A 77 -18.99 8.57 3.04
CA ASP A 77 -20.22 8.38 3.81
C ASP A 77 -21.15 7.49 2.98
N LEU A 78 -20.80 6.20 2.94
CA LEU A 78 -21.41 5.21 2.05
C LEU A 78 -22.26 4.21 2.83
N CYS A 79 -22.28 4.27 4.17
CA CYS A 79 -23.05 3.33 4.96
C CYS A 79 -24.56 3.50 4.75
N SER A 80 -25.19 2.40 4.34
CA SER A 80 -26.61 2.15 4.54
C SER A 80 -26.82 1.12 5.66
N PRO A 81 -28.03 1.00 6.22
CA PRO A 81 -28.35 -0.10 7.13
C PRO A 81 -28.11 -1.49 6.52
N ALA A 82 -28.36 -1.65 5.21
CA ALA A 82 -28.13 -2.90 4.51
C ALA A 82 -26.63 -3.19 4.35
N LEU A 83 -25.82 -2.19 3.98
CA LEU A 83 -24.36 -2.32 3.89
C LEU A 83 -23.74 -2.63 5.25
N THR A 84 -24.20 -1.95 6.30
CA THR A 84 -23.79 -2.22 7.69
C THR A 84 -24.10 -3.65 8.11
N ALA A 85 -25.30 -4.13 7.82
CA ALA A 85 -25.71 -5.51 8.12
C ALA A 85 -24.85 -6.52 7.35
N PHE A 86 -24.58 -6.24 6.07
CA PHE A 86 -23.73 -7.07 5.23
C PHE A 86 -22.29 -7.16 5.76
N VAL A 87 -21.67 -6.03 6.14
CA VAL A 87 -20.33 -6.00 6.76
C VAL A 87 -20.29 -6.85 8.03
N LYS A 88 -21.27 -6.69 8.92
CA LYS A 88 -21.36 -7.45 10.17
C LYS A 88 -21.59 -8.94 9.94
N HIS A 89 -22.34 -9.31 8.90
CA HIS A 89 -22.52 -10.69 8.50
C HIS A 89 -21.21 -11.27 7.95
N ALA A 90 -20.58 -10.59 6.98
CA ALA A 90 -19.32 -11.00 6.38
C ALA A 90 -18.21 -11.22 7.42
N LEU A 91 -18.10 -10.35 8.43
CA LEU A 91 -17.09 -10.52 9.48
C LEU A 91 -17.29 -11.79 10.32
N LYS A 92 -18.52 -12.30 10.42
CA LYS A 92 -18.85 -13.53 11.16
C LYS A 92 -18.69 -14.79 10.32
N THR A 93 -18.88 -14.70 9.00
CA THR A 93 -18.98 -15.86 8.12
C THR A 93 -17.77 -16.02 7.19
N SER A 94 -17.04 -14.95 6.90
CA SER A 94 -15.89 -14.95 6.01
C SER A 94 -14.57 -15.09 6.77
N ARG A 95 -13.58 -15.71 6.12
CA ARG A 95 -12.21 -15.84 6.66
C ARG A 95 -11.52 -14.49 6.77
N ARG A 96 -11.83 -13.56 5.85
CA ARG A 96 -11.33 -12.18 5.89
C ARG A 96 -12.26 -11.20 5.19
N VAL A 97 -12.21 -9.95 5.68
CA VAL A 97 -12.90 -8.80 5.10
C VAL A 97 -11.86 -7.75 4.73
N ALA A 98 -11.86 -7.30 3.49
CA ALA A 98 -10.86 -6.42 2.92
C ALA A 98 -11.47 -5.09 2.44
N ALA A 99 -10.87 -3.97 2.83
CA ALA A 99 -11.37 -2.63 2.54
C ALA A 99 -10.24 -1.68 2.11
N PRO A 100 -10.03 -1.49 0.80
CA PRO A 100 -9.06 -0.54 0.26
C PRO A 100 -9.57 0.90 0.28
N CYS A 101 -8.67 1.86 0.50
CA CYS A 101 -8.90 3.31 0.46
C CYS A 101 -10.15 3.69 1.27
N THR A 102 -11.11 4.37 0.65
CA THR A 102 -12.33 4.87 1.29
C THR A 102 -13.28 3.75 1.73
N GLY A 103 -13.07 2.51 1.28
CA GLY A 103 -13.79 1.34 1.81
C GLY A 103 -13.57 1.13 3.31
N ALA A 104 -12.46 1.64 3.87
CA ALA A 104 -12.21 1.59 5.31
C ALA A 104 -13.27 2.35 6.13
N PHE A 105 -13.87 3.41 5.55
CA PHE A 105 -14.97 4.15 6.20
C PHE A 105 -16.23 3.30 6.33
N VAL A 106 -16.53 2.45 5.34
CA VAL A 106 -17.66 1.50 5.43
C VAL A 106 -17.48 0.56 6.63
N LEU A 107 -16.26 0.06 6.85
CA LEU A 107 -15.97 -0.78 8.01
C LEU A 107 -16.04 0.04 9.31
N ALA A 108 -15.49 1.24 9.35
CA ALA A 108 -15.51 2.11 10.53
C ALA A 108 -16.94 2.49 10.95
N GLU A 109 -17.78 2.90 10.00
CA GLU A 109 -19.18 3.27 10.21
C GLU A 109 -20.02 2.10 10.73
N SER A 110 -19.66 0.86 10.37
CA SER A 110 -20.30 -0.33 10.89
C SER A 110 -19.86 -0.72 12.32
N GLY A 111 -18.86 -0.04 12.88
CA GLY A 111 -18.27 -0.28 14.20
C GLY A 111 -17.33 -1.49 14.26
N VAL A 112 -16.95 -2.08 13.13
CA VAL A 112 -16.10 -3.29 13.14
C VAL A 112 -14.60 -2.99 13.25
N LEU A 113 -14.22 -1.72 13.12
CA LEU A 113 -12.83 -1.25 13.31
C LEU A 113 -12.54 -0.77 14.73
N ASP A 114 -13.54 -0.69 15.62
CA ASP A 114 -13.35 -0.18 16.98
C ASP A 114 -12.30 -1.01 17.74
N GLY A 115 -11.25 -0.35 18.24
CA GLY A 115 -10.12 -0.99 18.91
C GLY A 115 -9.16 -1.76 17.99
N ARG A 116 -9.31 -1.65 16.67
CA ARG A 116 -8.48 -2.35 15.67
C ARG A 116 -7.52 -1.39 14.98
N ARG A 117 -6.41 -1.94 14.49
CA ARG A 117 -5.51 -1.22 13.57
C ARG A 117 -6.07 -1.24 12.16
N ALA A 118 -6.06 -0.09 11.51
CA ALA A 118 -6.49 0.04 10.13
C ALA A 118 -5.68 1.11 9.41
N THR A 119 -5.68 1.07 8.08
CA THR A 119 -5.18 2.15 7.24
C THR A 119 -6.23 2.52 6.19
N THR A 120 -6.09 3.70 5.59
CA THR A 120 -6.88 4.18 4.45
C THR A 120 -5.97 5.04 3.60
N HIS A 121 -6.44 5.54 2.47
CA HIS A 121 -5.67 6.46 1.65
C HIS A 121 -5.28 7.70 2.47
N TRP A 122 -4.01 8.09 2.41
CA TRP A 122 -3.39 9.13 3.24
C TRP A 122 -4.23 10.40 3.39
N ARG A 123 -4.80 10.87 2.27
CA ARG A 123 -5.64 12.08 2.23
C ARG A 123 -6.83 12.01 3.19
N PHE A 124 -7.31 10.81 3.49
CA PHE A 124 -8.44 10.54 4.35
C PHE A 124 -8.04 9.95 5.70
N ALA A 125 -6.76 9.67 5.97
CA ALA A 125 -6.32 9.05 7.22
C ALA A 125 -6.66 9.91 8.44
N GLY A 126 -6.34 11.21 8.39
CA GLY A 126 -6.70 12.16 9.45
C GLY A 126 -8.21 12.31 9.64
N ASP A 127 -8.99 12.21 8.55
CA ASP A 127 -10.45 12.25 8.63
C ASP A 127 -11.02 10.99 9.30
N LEU A 128 -10.51 9.81 8.91
CA LEU A 128 -10.90 8.53 9.50
C LEU A 128 -10.61 8.51 11.00
N GLN A 129 -9.40 8.91 11.41
CA GLN A 129 -9.01 8.94 12.82
C GLN A 129 -9.88 9.90 13.64
N ARG A 130 -10.24 11.05 13.07
CA ARG A 130 -11.08 12.06 13.74
C ARG A 130 -12.54 11.61 13.89
N ARG A 131 -13.10 10.96 12.87
CA ARG A 131 -14.50 10.48 12.87
C ARG A 131 -14.67 9.21 13.73
N PHE A 132 -13.64 8.36 13.79
CA PHE A 132 -13.68 7.08 14.50
C PHE A 132 -12.47 6.97 15.45
N PRO A 133 -12.52 7.64 16.61
CA PRO A 133 -11.37 7.78 17.52
C PRO A 133 -10.89 6.47 18.15
N GLU A 134 -11.72 5.42 18.15
CA GLU A 134 -11.35 4.09 18.66
C GLU A 134 -10.56 3.25 17.65
N VAL A 135 -10.50 3.68 16.38
CA VAL A 135 -9.67 3.05 15.36
C VAL A 135 -8.23 3.53 15.53
N ALA A 136 -7.27 2.61 15.58
CA ALA A 136 -5.86 2.93 15.56
C ALA A 136 -5.41 3.10 14.09
N VAL A 137 -5.56 4.31 13.54
CA VAL A 137 -5.25 4.59 12.14
C VAL A 137 -3.75 4.68 11.92
N ASP A 138 -3.24 3.86 11.00
CA ASP A 138 -1.86 3.84 10.56
C ASP A 138 -1.78 4.52 9.18
N GLU A 139 -1.52 5.83 9.17
CA GLU A 139 -1.57 6.67 7.95
C GLU A 139 -0.49 6.36 6.92
N ASP A 140 0.58 5.70 7.36
CA ASP A 140 1.76 5.48 6.54
C ASP A 140 1.77 4.11 5.86
N GLN A 141 1.06 3.10 6.36
CA GLN A 141 1.12 1.76 5.79
C GLN A 141 0.35 1.68 4.47
N ILE A 142 0.92 1.02 3.45
CA ILE A 142 0.17 0.71 2.23
C ILE A 142 -0.96 -0.30 2.48
N PHE A 143 -0.80 -1.22 3.43
CA PHE A 143 -1.87 -2.07 3.93
C PHE A 143 -1.60 -2.56 5.35
N VAL A 144 -2.67 -2.78 6.11
CA VAL A 144 -2.68 -3.28 7.49
C VAL A 144 -3.52 -4.54 7.54
N VAL A 145 -3.00 -5.56 8.23
CA VAL A 145 -3.72 -6.80 8.55
C VAL A 145 -3.88 -6.89 10.06
N ASP A 146 -5.12 -6.79 10.53
CA ASP A 146 -5.49 -6.97 11.93
C ASP A 146 -6.51 -8.13 12.02
N GLY A 147 -5.98 -9.33 12.27
CA GLY A 147 -6.77 -10.56 12.30
C GLY A 147 -7.44 -10.87 10.95
N SER A 148 -8.77 -10.88 10.94
CA SER A 148 -9.59 -11.09 9.73
C SER A 148 -9.81 -9.81 8.92
N ILE A 149 -9.42 -8.63 9.42
CA ILE A 149 -9.64 -7.36 8.74
C ILE A 149 -8.39 -6.92 8.01
N TRP A 150 -8.54 -6.60 6.73
CA TRP A 150 -7.47 -6.16 5.84
C TRP A 150 -7.84 -4.80 5.30
N THR A 151 -7.00 -3.79 5.51
CA THR A 151 -7.25 -2.43 4.99
C THR A 151 -6.03 -1.95 4.22
N SER A 152 -6.23 -1.08 3.23
CA SER A 152 -5.10 -0.56 2.43
C SER A 152 -5.30 0.90 2.05
N ALA A 153 -4.20 1.56 1.66
CA ALA A 153 -4.20 2.87 1.02
C ALA A 153 -5.04 2.91 -0.28
N GLY A 154 -5.39 1.74 -0.82
CA GLY A 154 -6.07 1.51 -2.08
C GLY A 154 -5.28 1.93 -3.31
N MET A 155 -5.98 2.18 -4.42
CA MET A 155 -5.38 2.33 -5.75
C MET A 155 -4.42 1.17 -6.06
N ALA A 156 -3.13 1.44 -6.18
CA ALA A 156 -2.11 0.41 -6.42
C ALA A 156 -1.88 -0.52 -5.21
N ALA A 157 -2.06 -0.03 -3.98
CA ALA A 157 -1.89 -0.83 -2.77
C ALA A 157 -2.93 -1.97 -2.65
N THR A 158 -4.02 -1.87 -3.40
CA THR A 158 -5.00 -2.94 -3.56
C THR A 158 -4.37 -4.19 -4.20
N ILE A 159 -3.45 -4.01 -5.15
CA ILE A 159 -2.70 -5.10 -5.78
C ILE A 159 -1.74 -5.72 -4.78
N ASP A 160 -1.01 -4.90 -4.02
CA ASP A 160 -0.09 -5.36 -2.97
C ASP A 160 -0.82 -6.22 -1.92
N MET A 161 -2.01 -5.78 -1.50
CA MET A 161 -2.88 -6.51 -0.59
C MET A 161 -3.37 -7.83 -1.19
N ALA A 162 -3.78 -7.86 -2.47
CA ALA A 162 -4.19 -9.08 -3.16
C ALA A 162 -3.03 -10.08 -3.32
N LEU A 163 -1.82 -9.61 -3.64
CA LEU A 163 -0.62 -10.45 -3.69
C LEU A 163 -0.28 -11.05 -2.32
N ALA A 164 -0.47 -10.29 -1.24
CA ALA A 164 -0.31 -10.80 0.13
C ALA A 164 -1.37 -11.86 0.48
N MET A 165 -2.60 -11.72 -0.01
CA MET A 165 -3.63 -12.76 0.13
C MET A 165 -3.25 -14.04 -0.63
N ILE A 166 -2.80 -13.91 -1.88
CA ILE A 166 -2.34 -15.03 -2.71
C ILE A 166 -1.14 -15.73 -2.06
N GLU A 167 -0.20 -14.98 -1.51
CA GLU A 167 0.94 -15.54 -0.77
C GLU A 167 0.46 -16.34 0.45
N LYS A 168 -0.53 -15.84 1.18
CA LYS A 168 -1.10 -16.52 2.35
C LYS A 168 -1.87 -17.79 1.99
N ASP A 169 -2.53 -17.80 0.85
CA ASP A 169 -3.40 -18.92 0.43
C ASP A 169 -2.63 -20.02 -0.31
N HIS A 170 -1.70 -19.64 -1.18
CA HIS A 170 -1.04 -20.55 -2.13
C HIS A 170 0.50 -20.46 -2.09
N GLY A 171 1.05 -19.70 -1.14
CA GLY A 171 2.48 -19.61 -0.93
C GLY A 171 3.18 -18.55 -1.79
N LYS A 172 4.43 -18.30 -1.40
CA LYS A 172 5.29 -17.22 -1.94
C LYS A 172 5.52 -17.34 -3.44
N ASP A 173 5.71 -18.55 -3.98
CA ASP A 173 6.12 -18.70 -5.37
C ASP A 173 4.99 -18.45 -6.35
N VAL A 174 3.75 -18.77 -5.98
CA VAL A 174 2.55 -18.41 -6.73
C VAL A 174 2.41 -16.90 -6.76
N SER A 175 2.43 -16.24 -5.60
CA SER A 175 2.34 -14.77 -5.51
C SER A 175 3.44 -14.06 -6.30
N ARG A 176 4.70 -14.54 -6.21
CA ARG A 176 5.83 -14.04 -7.01
C ARG A 176 5.59 -14.15 -8.50
N THR A 177 5.01 -15.25 -8.94
CA THR A 177 4.72 -15.46 -10.36
C THR A 177 3.59 -14.58 -10.84
N VAL A 178 2.56 -14.38 -10.02
CA VAL A 178 1.47 -13.43 -10.30
C VAL A 178 2.00 -12.01 -10.39
N ALA A 179 2.81 -11.55 -9.44
CA ALA A 179 3.42 -10.21 -9.48
C ALA A 179 4.27 -9.99 -10.74
N ARG A 180 5.06 -11.00 -11.16
CA ARG A 180 5.82 -10.95 -12.41
C ARG A 180 4.90 -10.81 -13.64
N LYS A 181 3.78 -11.54 -13.67
CA LYS A 181 2.79 -11.44 -14.76
C LYS A 181 2.07 -10.10 -14.78
N LEU A 182 1.84 -9.49 -13.62
CA LEU A 182 1.30 -8.14 -13.48
C LEU A 182 2.32 -7.04 -13.79
N VAL A 183 3.61 -7.37 -13.95
CA VAL A 183 4.71 -6.41 -14.13
C VAL A 183 4.79 -5.42 -12.94
N VAL A 184 4.51 -5.92 -11.73
CA VAL A 184 4.61 -5.13 -10.50
C VAL A 184 5.73 -5.67 -9.62
N TYR A 185 6.25 -4.79 -8.75
CA TYR A 185 7.26 -5.19 -7.79
C TYR A 185 6.62 -6.11 -6.74
N HIS A 186 7.05 -7.37 -6.67
CA HIS A 186 6.44 -8.36 -5.76
C HIS A 186 6.46 -7.95 -4.27
N ARG A 187 7.38 -7.08 -3.85
CA ARG A 187 7.47 -6.63 -2.46
C ARG A 187 7.39 -5.14 -2.34
N ARG A 188 6.17 -4.62 -2.34
CA ARG A 188 5.84 -3.51 -1.45
C ARG A 188 5.31 -4.12 -0.15
N ALA A 189 6.13 -4.10 0.89
CA ALA A 189 5.69 -4.62 2.20
C ALA A 189 4.63 -3.67 2.78
N GLY A 190 3.66 -4.18 3.56
CA GLY A 190 2.66 -3.34 4.25
C GLY A 190 3.28 -2.15 4.99
N GLY A 191 4.49 -2.37 5.51
CA GLY A 191 5.41 -1.42 6.13
C GLY A 191 5.84 -0.21 5.30
N GLN A 192 5.63 -0.20 3.99
CA GLN A 192 6.04 0.90 3.12
C GLN A 192 5.12 2.09 3.25
N SER A 193 5.70 3.29 3.14
CA SER A 193 4.92 4.53 3.10
C SER A 193 3.96 4.50 1.92
N GLN A 194 2.75 5.01 2.13
CA GLN A 194 1.85 5.35 1.03
C GLN A 194 2.46 6.42 0.11
N PHE A 195 3.34 7.25 0.67
CA PHE A 195 3.95 8.37 0.01
C PHE A 195 5.24 7.96 -0.71
N SER A 196 5.41 8.53 -1.90
CA SER A 196 6.76 8.86 -2.36
C SER A 196 6.97 10.35 -2.14
N ALA A 197 8.08 10.75 -1.52
CA ALA A 197 8.43 12.15 -1.33
C ALA A 197 8.57 12.89 -2.68
N LEU A 198 8.75 12.15 -3.78
CA LEU A 198 8.65 12.68 -5.15
C LEU A 198 7.25 13.22 -5.48
N LEU A 199 6.19 12.53 -5.04
CA LEU A 199 4.80 12.92 -5.29
C LEU A 199 4.38 14.10 -4.41
N GLU A 200 4.94 14.25 -3.21
CA GLU A 200 4.63 15.36 -2.30
C GLU A 200 5.19 16.72 -2.75
N LEU A 201 6.18 16.73 -3.64
CA LEU A 201 6.77 17.98 -4.11
C LEU A 201 5.86 18.69 -5.13
N GLU A 202 4.92 17.98 -5.78
CA GLU A 202 3.95 18.49 -6.78
C GLU A 202 4.41 19.77 -7.53
N PRO A 203 5.55 19.75 -8.24
CA PRO A 203 6.07 20.94 -8.87
C PRO A 203 5.13 21.41 -9.98
N LYS A 204 4.86 22.71 -10.04
CA LYS A 204 3.93 23.29 -11.01
C LYS A 204 4.60 23.61 -12.35
N SER A 205 5.93 23.55 -12.40
CA SER A 205 6.72 23.83 -13.59
C SER A 205 7.71 22.73 -13.94
N ASP A 206 7.92 22.52 -15.25
CA ASP A 206 8.90 21.57 -15.80
C ASP A 206 10.33 21.82 -15.29
N ARG A 207 10.66 23.07 -14.94
CA ARG A 207 12.01 23.44 -14.47
C ARG A 207 12.27 22.92 -13.05
N ILE A 208 11.28 23.02 -12.17
CA ILE A 208 11.39 22.48 -10.82
C ILE A 208 11.29 20.96 -10.85
N GLN A 209 10.43 20.38 -11.70
CA GLN A 209 10.38 18.93 -11.92
C GLN A 209 11.73 18.37 -12.35
N LYS A 210 12.41 18.99 -13.33
CA LYS A 210 13.76 18.57 -13.76
C LYS A 210 14.79 18.57 -12.63
N ALA A 211 14.75 19.57 -11.75
CA ALA A 211 15.66 19.62 -10.60
C ALA A 211 15.37 18.50 -9.59
N ILE A 212 14.10 18.17 -9.38
CA ILE A 212 13.69 17.07 -8.50
C ILE A 212 14.10 15.72 -9.11
N ASP A 213 13.85 15.49 -10.39
CA ASP A 213 14.25 14.26 -11.10
C ASP A 213 15.76 14.06 -11.04
N TYR A 214 16.53 15.14 -11.22
CA TYR A 214 17.98 15.11 -11.06
C TYR A 214 18.39 14.76 -9.63
N ALA A 215 17.77 15.38 -8.62
CA ALA A 215 18.06 15.09 -7.22
C ALA A 215 17.81 13.60 -6.90
N VAL A 216 16.67 13.04 -7.35
CA VAL A 216 16.33 11.62 -7.16
C VAL A 216 17.37 10.70 -7.80
N ALA A 217 17.83 11.00 -9.01
CA ALA A 217 18.84 10.20 -9.70
C ALA A 217 20.24 10.29 -9.06
N HIS A 218 20.49 11.31 -8.22
CA HIS A 218 21.83 11.62 -7.71
C HIS A 218 21.86 11.82 -6.18
N LEU A 219 20.97 11.16 -5.43
CA LEU A 219 20.85 11.36 -3.97
C LEU A 219 22.15 11.14 -3.18
N ARG A 220 23.04 10.29 -3.70
CA ARG A 220 24.37 10.04 -3.14
C ARG A 220 25.28 11.27 -3.15
N ASN A 221 25.10 12.18 -4.10
CA ASN A 221 25.94 13.39 -4.24
C ASN A 221 25.56 14.43 -3.19
N ALA A 222 26.37 15.47 -3.00
CA ALA A 222 26.06 16.53 -2.02
C ALA A 222 24.74 17.28 -2.33
N LEU A 223 24.43 17.48 -3.62
CA LEU A 223 23.25 18.18 -4.13
C LEU A 223 23.11 19.58 -3.54
N SER A 224 23.93 20.52 -4.02
CA SER A 224 23.86 21.91 -3.57
C SER A 224 22.71 22.67 -4.25
N VAL A 225 22.32 23.81 -3.67
CA VAL A 225 21.29 24.68 -4.28
C VAL A 225 21.77 25.19 -5.64
N GLU A 226 23.06 25.46 -5.79
CA GLU A 226 23.69 25.91 -7.02
C GLU A 226 23.59 24.85 -8.12
N GLU A 227 23.90 23.59 -7.80
CA GLU A 227 23.81 22.46 -8.73
C GLU A 227 22.37 22.24 -9.22
N LEU A 228 21.40 22.24 -8.30
CA LEU A 228 19.99 22.08 -8.66
C LEU A 228 19.43 23.30 -9.43
N ALA A 229 19.91 24.50 -9.13
CA ALA A 229 19.54 25.71 -9.85
C ALA A 229 20.08 25.70 -11.29
N GLU A 230 21.30 25.18 -11.50
CA GLU A 230 21.87 24.99 -12.83
C GLU A 230 21.03 24.03 -13.68
N VAL A 231 20.63 22.88 -13.11
CA VAL A 231 19.71 21.93 -13.75
C VAL A 231 18.38 22.59 -14.13
N ALA A 232 17.85 23.46 -13.26
CA ALA A 232 16.63 24.23 -13.53
C ALA A 232 16.83 25.42 -14.48
N SER A 233 18.07 25.71 -14.90
CA SER A 233 18.45 26.91 -15.66
C SER A 233 18.01 28.22 -14.98
N LEU A 234 18.21 28.30 -13.66
CA LEU A 234 17.86 29.45 -12.82
C LEU A 234 19.07 29.89 -11.99
N SER A 235 19.09 31.16 -11.57
CA SER A 235 20.03 31.56 -10.52
C SER A 235 19.65 30.91 -9.18
N PRO A 236 20.61 30.67 -8.25
CA PRO A 236 20.33 30.02 -6.95
C PRO A 236 19.22 30.67 -6.13
N ARG A 237 19.14 32.01 -6.17
CA ARG A 237 18.09 32.79 -5.49
C ARG A 237 16.72 32.60 -6.13
N GLN A 238 16.65 32.61 -7.47
CA GLN A 238 15.39 32.39 -8.19
C GLN A 238 14.90 30.96 -7.99
N PHE A 239 15.81 29.99 -8.09
CA PHE A 239 15.51 28.59 -7.86
C PHE A 239 14.95 28.35 -6.46
N SER A 240 15.64 28.79 -5.40
CA SER A 240 15.17 28.58 -4.02
C SER A 240 13.77 29.15 -3.77
N ARG A 241 13.50 30.34 -4.31
CA ARG A 241 12.18 30.99 -4.21
C ARG A 241 11.11 30.24 -4.99
N ALA A 242 11.38 29.90 -6.25
CA ALA A 242 10.43 29.19 -7.11
C ALA A 242 10.14 27.79 -6.54
N PHE A 243 11.17 27.05 -6.15
CA PHE A 243 11.06 25.74 -5.54
C PHE A 243 10.18 25.78 -4.29
N THR A 244 10.43 26.70 -3.36
CA THR A 244 9.62 26.82 -2.13
C THR A 244 8.18 27.24 -2.42
N ALA A 245 7.98 28.13 -3.40
CA ALA A 245 6.65 28.57 -3.78
C ALA A 245 5.82 27.47 -4.46
N GLU A 246 6.47 26.56 -5.19
CA GLU A 246 5.80 25.45 -5.87
C GLU A 246 5.61 24.23 -4.98
N THR A 247 6.63 23.86 -4.20
CA THR A 247 6.67 22.60 -3.43
C THR A 247 6.31 22.76 -1.94
N GLY A 248 6.20 24.00 -1.45
CA GLY A 248 5.92 24.30 -0.04
C GLY A 248 7.12 24.21 0.91
N GLU A 249 8.28 23.73 0.45
CA GLU A 249 9.47 23.57 1.27
C GLU A 249 10.78 23.99 0.56
N SER A 250 11.87 24.13 1.32
CA SER A 250 13.15 24.51 0.72
C SER A 250 13.81 23.33 -0.01
N PRO A 251 14.64 23.59 -1.05
CA PRO A 251 15.34 22.53 -1.78
C PRO A 251 16.14 21.58 -0.87
N ALA A 252 16.79 22.11 0.17
CA ALA A 252 17.56 21.31 1.11
C ALA A 252 16.68 20.36 1.95
N LYS A 253 15.47 20.80 2.34
CA LYS A 253 14.50 19.95 3.05
C LYS A 253 13.96 18.85 2.14
N ALA A 254 13.63 19.19 0.90
CA ALA A 254 13.20 18.21 -0.10
C ALA A 254 14.25 17.14 -0.35
N VAL A 255 15.51 17.52 -0.55
CA VAL A 255 16.62 16.56 -0.70
C VAL A 255 16.78 15.71 0.56
N GLU A 256 16.72 16.30 1.77
CA GLU A 256 16.78 15.52 3.01
C GLU A 256 15.64 14.48 3.09
N ARG A 257 14.41 14.87 2.74
CA ARG A 257 13.24 13.97 2.71
C ARG A 257 13.40 12.83 1.71
N LEU A 258 13.83 13.14 0.48
CA LEU A 258 14.11 12.13 -0.56
C LEU A 258 15.19 11.14 -0.11
N ARG A 259 16.24 11.60 0.58
CA ARG A 259 17.28 10.72 1.15
C ARG A 259 16.76 9.84 2.28
N VAL A 260 15.89 10.37 3.15
CA VAL A 260 15.24 9.57 4.21
C VAL A 260 14.41 8.44 3.60
N GLU A 261 13.62 8.74 2.58
CA GLU A 261 12.81 7.74 1.87
C GLU A 261 13.68 6.66 1.22
N ALA A 262 14.72 7.05 0.48
CA ALA A 262 15.65 6.11 -0.12
C ALA A 262 16.32 5.20 0.93
N ALA A 263 16.72 5.77 2.08
CA ALA A 263 17.31 5.02 3.18
C ALA A 263 16.30 4.06 3.81
N ARG A 264 15.03 4.47 3.98
CA ARG A 264 13.96 3.62 4.50
C ARG A 264 13.80 2.37 3.64
N LEU A 265 13.73 2.52 2.32
CA LEU A 265 13.63 1.40 1.38
C LEU A 265 14.83 0.43 1.51
N MET A 266 16.05 0.93 1.69
CA MET A 266 17.24 0.10 1.89
C MET A 266 17.23 -0.62 3.25
N LEU A 267 16.72 0.02 4.30
CA LEU A 267 16.61 -0.55 5.65
C LEU A 267 15.61 -1.70 5.69
N GLU A 268 14.46 -1.54 5.03
CA GLU A 268 13.43 -2.57 4.90
C GLU A 268 13.95 -3.83 4.17
N GLN A 269 14.83 -3.67 3.18
CA GLN A 269 15.48 -4.81 2.50
C GLN A 269 16.48 -5.56 3.40
N GLY A 270 17.04 -4.88 4.41
CA GLY A 270 17.90 -5.45 5.44
C GLY A 270 19.29 -5.90 4.99
N ARG A 271 19.71 -5.61 3.74
CA ARG A 271 20.95 -6.12 3.11
C ARG A 271 22.22 -5.38 3.51
N HIS A 272 22.11 -4.14 3.95
CA HIS A 272 23.26 -3.25 4.16
C HIS A 272 23.41 -2.82 5.63
N SER A 273 24.62 -2.42 6.03
CA SER A 273 24.87 -1.81 7.33
C SER A 273 24.38 -0.36 7.34
N MET A 274 24.21 0.21 8.53
CA MET A 274 23.77 1.61 8.67
C MET A 274 24.76 2.60 8.03
N ASP A 275 26.07 2.31 8.04
CA ASP A 275 27.09 3.15 7.39
C ASP A 275 26.96 3.11 5.88
N VAL A 276 26.76 1.91 5.32
CA VAL A 276 26.63 1.73 3.88
C VAL A 276 25.38 2.47 3.40
N ILE A 277 24.27 2.34 4.09
CA ILE A 277 23.03 3.04 3.74
C ILE A 277 23.23 4.56 3.82
N ALA A 278 23.81 5.07 4.90
CA ALA A 278 24.06 6.51 5.05
C ALA A 278 24.95 7.07 3.92
N ASN A 279 25.94 6.30 3.46
CA ASN A 279 26.79 6.69 2.34
C ASN A 279 26.06 6.61 0.99
N GLU A 280 25.34 5.52 0.72
CA GLU A 280 24.67 5.34 -0.57
C GLU A 280 23.55 6.36 -0.81
N VAL A 281 22.86 6.80 0.24
CA VAL A 281 21.83 7.83 0.10
C VAL A 281 22.35 9.25 0.30
N GLY A 282 23.65 9.47 0.48
CA GLY A 282 24.26 10.80 0.54
C GLY A 282 24.10 11.56 1.87
N PHE A 283 23.82 10.86 2.97
CA PHE A 283 23.98 11.43 4.32
C PHE A 283 25.45 11.46 4.76
N PHE A 284 26.25 10.49 4.31
CA PHE A 284 27.66 10.23 4.63
C PHE A 284 27.98 9.97 6.11
N ASP A 285 27.05 10.30 7.01
CA ASP A 285 27.16 10.17 8.45
C ASP A 285 25.89 9.54 9.03
N ARG A 286 26.06 8.50 9.86
CA ARG A 286 24.95 7.79 10.51
C ARG A 286 24.14 8.70 11.42
N ASP A 287 24.79 9.58 12.16
CA ASP A 287 24.10 10.46 13.10
C ASP A 287 23.28 11.52 12.38
N ARG A 288 23.78 12.03 11.24
CA ARG A 288 23.04 12.92 10.35
C ARG A 288 21.81 12.22 9.78
N MET A 289 21.94 10.99 9.30
CA MET A 289 20.81 10.17 8.84
C MET A 289 19.81 9.95 9.98
N ARG A 290 20.26 9.56 11.17
CA ARG A 290 19.39 9.35 12.34
C ARG A 290 18.59 10.60 12.69
N ARG A 291 19.24 11.77 12.72
CA ARG A 291 18.57 13.05 13.00
C ARG A 291 17.54 13.39 11.91
N ALA A 292 17.84 13.12 10.65
CA ALA A 292 16.90 13.33 9.54
C ALA A 292 15.67 12.42 9.69
N PHE A 293 15.86 11.13 9.97
CA PHE A 293 14.76 10.19 10.23
C PHE A 293 13.84 10.64 11.36
N VAL A 294 14.38 11.05 12.51
CA VAL A 294 13.57 11.54 13.63
C VAL A 294 12.81 12.82 13.26
N ARG A 295 13.41 13.71 12.46
CA ARG A 295 12.73 14.93 12.00
C ARG A 295 11.63 14.66 10.98
N THR A 296 11.84 13.71 10.07
CA THR A 296 10.96 13.47 8.92
C THR A 296 9.88 12.43 9.23
N LEU A 297 10.20 11.38 9.97
CA LEU A 297 9.32 10.22 10.22
C LEU A 297 8.98 10.03 11.71
N GLY A 298 9.51 10.84 12.62
CA GLY A 298 9.27 10.72 14.06
C GLY A 298 9.95 9.52 14.75
N GLU A 299 10.58 8.61 13.99
CA GLU A 299 11.23 7.42 14.52
C GLU A 299 12.68 7.23 14.01
N PRO A 300 13.56 6.55 14.77
CA PRO A 300 14.93 6.32 14.34
C PRO A 300 15.04 5.19 13.30
N PRO A 301 16.09 5.19 12.45
CA PRO A 301 16.31 4.18 11.41
C PRO A 301 16.33 2.72 11.92
N GLN A 302 16.71 2.51 13.18
CA GLN A 302 16.75 1.17 13.79
C GLN A 302 15.34 0.59 14.00
N SER A 303 14.34 1.42 14.30
CA SER A 303 12.94 0.99 14.44
C SER A 303 12.43 0.44 13.12
N VAL A 304 12.59 1.22 12.04
CA VAL A 304 12.27 0.81 10.65
C VAL A 304 12.93 -0.53 10.30
N ARG A 305 14.22 -0.70 10.62
CA ARG A 305 14.94 -1.94 10.33
C ARG A 305 14.42 -3.13 11.12
N ARG A 306 14.01 -2.93 12.38
CA ARG A 306 13.44 -3.98 13.21
C ARG A 306 12.09 -4.43 12.64
N THR A 307 11.20 -3.50 12.32
CA THR A 307 9.91 -3.80 11.66
C THR A 307 10.12 -4.56 10.35
N GLY A 308 11.10 -4.15 9.54
CA GLY A 308 11.46 -4.87 8.30
C GLY A 308 12.01 -6.28 8.54
N ARG A 309 12.71 -6.51 9.65
CA ARG A 309 13.21 -7.84 10.05
C ARG A 309 12.13 -8.74 10.63
N GLU A 310 11.24 -8.21 11.46
CA GLU A 310 10.09 -8.94 12.02
C GLU A 310 9.17 -9.42 10.89
N ASN A 311 8.94 -8.57 9.88
CA ASN A 311 8.26 -8.96 8.64
C ASN A 311 9.02 -10.03 7.82
N ARG A 312 10.31 -10.27 8.09
CA ARG A 312 11.14 -11.28 7.41
C ARG A 312 11.33 -12.56 8.24
N ALA A 313 11.19 -12.51 9.55
CA ALA A 313 11.62 -13.54 10.51
C ALA A 313 10.52 -14.54 10.93
N VAL A 314 9.38 -14.63 10.23
CA VAL A 314 8.46 -15.76 10.41
C VAL A 314 9.19 -17.04 9.97
N PRO A 315 9.46 -18.02 10.86
CA PRO A 315 10.42 -19.09 10.58
C PRO A 315 9.90 -20.11 9.55
N GLU A 316 10.81 -20.58 8.69
CA GLU A 316 10.68 -21.80 7.90
C GLU A 316 10.66 -23.02 8.85
N PRO A 317 9.75 -24.00 8.73
CA PRO A 317 9.93 -25.29 9.37
C PRO A 317 11.05 -26.04 8.64
N GLU A 318 12.07 -26.46 9.39
CA GLU A 318 13.16 -27.30 8.91
C GLU A 318 12.61 -28.65 8.39
N ASP A 319 13.07 -29.02 7.20
CA ASP A 319 12.75 -30.26 6.49
C ASP A 319 13.46 -31.44 7.18
N ASP A 320 12.80 -32.10 8.15
CA ASP A 320 13.25 -33.40 8.67
C ASP A 320 12.74 -34.52 7.74
N GLY A 321 13.22 -34.47 6.49
CA GLY A 321 12.90 -35.40 5.42
C GLY A 321 13.82 -36.62 5.41
N GLY A 322 13.72 -37.47 6.44
CA GLY A 322 14.23 -38.83 6.38
C GLY A 322 13.53 -39.62 5.26
N THR A 323 14.20 -39.81 4.13
CA THR A 323 13.69 -40.59 2.99
C THR A 323 14.00 -42.07 3.17
N PRO A 324 13.03 -43.00 3.05
CA PRO A 324 13.30 -44.33 2.54
C PRO A 324 13.00 -44.36 1.04
N SER A 325 14.03 -44.73 0.28
CA SER A 325 14.00 -45.01 -1.16
C SER A 325 13.00 -46.11 -1.52
N PRO A 326 12.25 -45.95 -2.63
CA PRO A 326 11.58 -47.07 -3.28
C PRO A 326 12.09 -47.24 -4.72
N ASP A 327 13.10 -48.08 -4.91
CA ASP A 327 13.40 -48.72 -6.20
C ASP A 327 13.24 -50.24 -6.03
N GLN A 328 12.01 -50.74 -6.24
CA GLN A 328 11.72 -52.07 -6.77
C GLN A 328 10.35 -52.02 -7.45
N VAL A 329 10.33 -51.88 -8.78
CA VAL A 329 9.81 -52.80 -9.82
C VAL A 329 9.83 -52.07 -11.15
#